data_AF-A0A2V9K1W6-F1
#
_entry.id   AF-A0A2V9K1W6-F1
#
_cell.length_a   1.000
_cell.length_b   1.000
_cell.length_c   1.000
_cell.angle_alpha   90.00
_cell.angle_beta   90.00
_cell.angle_gamma   90.00
#
_symmetry.space_group_name_H-M   'P 1'
#
loop_
_entity.id
_entity.type
_entity.pdbx_description
1 polymer ?
#
loop_
_entity_poly.entity_id
_entity_poly.type
_entity_poly.pdbx_seq_one_letter_code
_entity_poly.pdbx_strand_id
1 'polypeptide(L)'
;MTLFKRFPLGERRRIEFRVAAFDVFNYSHFDNPQTSASFDWVLPPRATAFRQGRAELANRDSFGRITNKHGHREMEVALKIYF
;
A
#
# COMPACT_ATOMS: atom_id res chain seq x y z
N MET A 1 14.09 -3.61 -12.66
CA MET A 1 15.56 -3.66 -12.94
C MET A 1 16.13 -4.94 -12.36
N THR A 2 17.08 -5.57 -13.06
CA THR A 2 17.65 -6.85 -12.63
C THR A 2 19.16 -6.84 -12.80
N LEU A 3 19.89 -7.10 -11.73
CA LEU A 3 21.33 -7.27 -11.71
C LEU A 3 21.65 -8.76 -11.52
N PHE A 4 22.61 -9.28 -12.27
CA PHE A 4 23.13 -10.62 -12.03
C PHE A 4 24.64 -10.66 -12.16
N LYS A 5 25.27 -11.49 -11.34
CA LYS A 5 26.71 -11.73 -11.39
C LYS A 5 26.96 -13.23 -11.35
N ARG A 6 27.77 -13.68 -12.30
CA ARG A 6 28.22 -15.07 -12.40
C ARG A 6 29.67 -15.17 -11.93
N PHE A 7 29.93 -16.16 -11.10
CA PHE A 7 31.25 -16.52 -10.63
C PHE A 7 31.58 -17.94 -11.13
N PRO A 8 32.54 -18.10 -12.06
CA PRO A 8 33.05 -19.41 -12.41
C PRO A 8 33.83 -19.97 -11.21
N LEU A 9 33.52 -21.18 -10.79
CA LEU A 9 34.23 -21.90 -9.72
C LEU A 9 35.19 -22.97 -10.28
N GLY A 10 35.20 -23.14 -11.60
CA GLY A 10 35.99 -24.12 -12.35
C GLY A 10 35.41 -24.31 -13.75
N GLU A 11 35.93 -25.25 -14.52
CA GLU A 11 35.50 -25.49 -15.91
C GLU A 11 34.03 -25.93 -16.03
N ARG A 12 33.52 -26.64 -15.01
CA ARG A 12 32.18 -27.24 -15.02
C ARG A 12 31.18 -26.59 -14.07
N ARG A 13 31.64 -25.81 -13.09
CA ARG A 13 30.80 -25.27 -12.01
C ARG A 13 30.75 -23.76 -12.02
N ARG A 14 29.57 -23.21 -11.78
CA ARG A 14 29.37 -21.76 -11.64
C ARG A 14 28.27 -21.43 -10.64
N ILE A 15 28.44 -20.30 -9.95
CA ILE A 15 27.42 -19.70 -9.10
C ILE A 15 26.89 -18.45 -9.81
N GLU A 16 25.58 -18.25 -9.77
CA GLU A 16 24.92 -17.04 -10.23
C GLU A 16 24.12 -16.41 -9.09
N PHE A 17 24.45 -15.15 -8.80
CA PHE A 17 23.66 -14.30 -7.92
C PHE A 17 22.79 -13.40 -8.78
N ARG A 18 21.51 -13.30 -8.45
CA ARG A 18 20.56 -12.42 -9.12
C ARG A 18 19.81 -11.60 -8.08
N VAL A 19 19.76 -10.30 -8.31
CA VAL A 19 18.92 -9.36 -7.57
C VAL A 19 17.99 -8.70 -8.58
N ALA A 20 16.69 -8.90 -8.43
CA ALA A 20 15.68 -8.22 -9.21
C ALA A 20 14.93 -7.26 -8.30
N ALA A 21 14.57 -6.11 -8.83
CA ALA A 21 13.75 -5.15 -8.14
C ALA A 21 12.73 -4.58 -9.13
N PHE A 22 11.45 -4.70 -8.82
CA PHE A 22 10.34 -4.21 -9.64
C PHE A 22 9.91 -2.85 -9.09
N ASP A 23 9.65 -1.91 -10.00
CA ASP A 23 9.06 -0.61 -9.66
C ASP A 23 9.82 0.20 -8.58
N VAL A 24 11.16 0.08 -8.54
CA VAL A 24 12.04 0.75 -7.55
C VAL A 24 11.85 2.26 -7.51
N PHE A 25 11.68 2.88 -8.69
CA PHE A 25 11.46 4.31 -8.83
C PHE A 25 10.00 4.67 -9.05
N ASN A 26 9.10 3.69 -9.01
CA ASN A 26 7.67 3.96 -9.13
C ASN A 26 7.13 4.49 -7.79
N TYR A 27 6.21 5.44 -7.87
CA TYR A 27 5.52 5.96 -6.70
C TYR A 27 4.36 5.03 -6.34
N SER A 28 4.12 4.83 -5.04
CA SER A 28 2.91 4.12 -4.63
C SER A 28 1.68 4.93 -5.06
N HIS A 29 0.81 4.33 -5.86
CA HIS A 29 -0.45 4.95 -6.23
C HIS A 29 -1.45 4.76 -5.09
N PHE A 30 -2.01 5.87 -4.63
CA PHE A 30 -3.06 5.86 -3.63
C PHE A 30 -4.38 5.58 -4.33
N ASP A 31 -4.86 4.35 -4.19
CA ASP A 31 -6.11 3.94 -4.80
C ASP A 31 -7.24 3.98 -3.77
N ASN A 32 -8.46 4.24 -4.26
CA ASN A 32 -9.71 4.17 -3.52
C ASN A 32 -9.71 4.96 -2.19
N PRO A 33 -9.50 6.29 -2.21
CA PRO A 33 -9.80 7.11 -1.04
C PRO A 33 -11.26 6.90 -0.65
N GLN A 34 -11.55 6.80 0.64
CA GLN A 34 -12.93 6.75 1.13
C GLN A 34 -13.58 8.13 0.95
N THR A 35 -14.35 8.29 -0.13
CA THR A 35 -15.01 9.55 -0.51
C THR A 35 -16.47 9.61 -0.10
N SER A 36 -17.03 8.53 0.43
CA SER A 36 -18.40 8.52 0.92
C SER A 36 -18.47 9.20 2.28
N ALA A 37 -19.15 10.35 2.35
CA ALA A 37 -19.49 11.00 3.61
C ALA A 37 -20.80 10.43 4.17
N SER A 38 -20.82 10.10 5.46
CA SER A 38 -22.02 9.70 6.18
C SER A 38 -22.26 10.67 7.32
N PHE A 39 -23.51 11.05 7.55
CA PHE A 39 -23.88 12.05 8.54
C PHE A 39 -24.95 11.52 9.48
N ASP A 40 -24.71 11.67 10.78
CA ASP A 40 -25.68 11.39 11.83
C ASP A 40 -26.29 12.70 12.32
N TRP A 41 -27.58 12.67 12.66
CA TRP A 41 -28.26 13.79 13.28
C TRP A 41 -28.04 13.75 14.79
N VAL A 42 -27.24 14.68 15.31
CA VAL A 42 -26.88 14.73 16.73
C VAL A 42 -27.67 15.84 17.43
N LEU A 43 -28.34 15.49 18.53
CA LEU A 43 -29.05 16.44 19.39
C LEU A 43 -28.14 16.86 20.54
N PRO A 44 -28.00 18.17 20.84
CA PRO A 44 -27.24 18.61 22.00
C PRO A 44 -27.95 18.18 23.30
N PRO A 45 -27.21 18.04 24.41
CA PRO A 45 -27.81 17.73 25.71
C PRO A 45 -28.92 18.73 26.05
N ARG A 46 -30.10 18.23 26.44
CA ARG A 46 -31.32 19.02 26.75
C ARG A 46 -32.06 19.62 25.54
N ALA A 47 -31.84 19.12 24.33
CA ALA A 47 -32.70 19.44 23.20
C ALA A 47 -34.15 18.97 23.46
N THR A 48 -35.11 19.87 23.21
CA THR A 48 -36.56 19.62 23.33
C THR A 48 -37.24 19.46 21.97
N ALA A 49 -36.56 19.79 20.88
CA ALA A 49 -37.09 19.69 19.53
C ALA A 49 -36.04 19.20 18.53
N PHE A 50 -36.49 18.43 17.53
CA PHE A 50 -35.62 17.88 16.48
C PHE A 50 -34.85 18.96 15.70
N ARG A 51 -35.44 20.16 15.55
CA ARG A 51 -34.83 21.33 14.88
C ARG A 51 -33.58 21.86 15.56
N GLN A 52 -33.33 21.49 16.82
CA GLN A 52 -32.15 21.91 17.59
C GLN A 52 -30.93 21.01 17.36
N GLY A 53 -31.09 19.93 16.58
CA GLY A 53 -29.97 19.07 16.21
C GLY A 53 -29.09 19.67 15.12
N ARG A 54 -27.95 19.01 14.89
CA ARG A 54 -27.03 19.32 13.79
C ARG A 54 -26.55 18.03 13.14
N ALA A 55 -26.24 18.11 11.86
CA ALA A 55 -25.56 17.01 11.17
C ALA A 55 -24.09 16.97 11.60
N GLU A 56 -23.63 15.81 12.06
CA GLU A 56 -22.22 15.53 12.33
C GLU A 56 -21.73 14.39 11.44
N LEU A 57 -20.48 14.46 10.99
CA LEU A 57 -19.88 13.42 10.15
C LEU A 57 -19.72 12.13 10.97
N ALA A 58 -20.53 11.13 10.67
CA ALA A 58 -20.59 9.84 11.37
C ALA A 58 -19.31 9.04 11.15
N ASN A 59 -18.73 9.12 9.95
CA ASN A 59 -17.61 8.29 9.53
C ASN A 59 -16.27 9.04 9.54
N ARG A 60 -16.07 9.95 10.51
CA ARG A 60 -14.90 10.84 10.64
C ARG A 60 -13.55 10.12 10.59
N ASP A 61 -13.47 8.90 11.13
CA ASP A 61 -12.22 8.12 11.16
C ASP A 61 -11.86 7.45 9.83
N SER A 62 -12.81 7.43 8.90
CA SER A 62 -12.69 6.78 7.60
C SER A 62 -12.79 7.74 6.42
N PHE A 63 -13.55 8.84 6.54
CA PHE A 63 -13.72 9.81 5.46
C PHE A 63 -12.39 10.48 5.09
N GLY A 64 -12.04 10.45 3.81
CA GLY A 64 -10.76 10.93 3.29
C GLY A 64 -9.56 10.02 3.60
N ARG A 65 -9.77 8.90 4.29
CA ARG A 65 -8.71 7.93 4.57
C ARG A 65 -8.47 7.05 3.36
N ILE A 66 -7.20 6.88 3.02
CA ILE A 66 -6.74 5.89 2.04
C ILE A 66 -6.34 4.64 2.82
N THR A 67 -6.97 3.51 2.50
CA THR A 67 -6.73 2.22 3.19
C THR A 67 -5.97 1.22 2.33
N ASN A 68 -5.82 1.49 1.03
CA ASN A 68 -5.13 0.63 0.10
C ASN A 68 -4.16 1.42 -0.79
N LYS A 69 -3.11 0.76 -1.25
CA LYS A 69 -2.15 1.27 -2.22
C LYS A 69 -1.72 0.13 -3.14
N HIS A 70 -1.58 0.41 -4.43
CA HIS A 70 -1.02 -0.53 -5.40
C HIS A 70 0.37 -0.07 -5.88
N GLY A 71 1.12 -0.98 -6.52
CA GLY A 71 2.52 -0.75 -6.92
C GLY A 71 3.51 -1.10 -5.82
N HIS A 72 3.49 -2.34 -5.34
CA HIS A 72 4.43 -2.82 -4.32
C HIS A 72 5.88 -2.76 -4.86
N ARG A 73 6.80 -2.19 -4.08
CA ARG A 73 8.23 -2.28 -4.37
C ARG A 73 8.70 -3.67 -3.98
N GLU A 74 8.80 -4.55 -4.96
CA GLU A 74 9.22 -5.93 -4.74
C GLU A 74 10.70 -6.07 -5.06
N MET A 75 11.44 -6.64 -4.11
CA MET A 75 12.84 -7.02 -4.31
C MET A 75 12.94 -8.53 -4.17
N GLU A 76 13.50 -9.17 -5.19
CA GLU A 76 13.75 -10.60 -5.22
C GLU A 76 15.26 -10.86 -5.25
N VAL A 77 15.69 -11.81 -4.44
CA VAL A 77 17.08 -12.28 -4.42
C VAL A 77 17.08 -13.77 -4.73
N ALA A 78 17.90 -14.19 -5.69
CA ALA A 78 18.04 -15.59 -6.06
C ALA A 78 19.51 -16.00 -6.14
N LEU A 79 19.78 -17.22 -5.67
CA LEU A 79 21.06 -17.91 -5.80
C LEU A 79 20.84 -19.16 -6.66
N LYS A 80 21.62 -19.30 -7.74
CA LYS A 80 21.56 -20.48 -8.60
C LYS A 80 22.92 -21.13 -8.71
N ILE A 81 22.97 -22.42 -8.39
CA ILE A 81 24.16 -23.26 -8.42
C ILE A 81 24.05 -24.18 -9.64
N TYR A 82 25.10 -24.25 -10.44
CA TYR A 82 25.19 -25.15 -11.60
C TYR A 82 26.27 -26.20 -11.35
N PHE A 83 25.91 -27.48 -11.53
CA PHE A 83 26.76 -28.66 -11.31
C PHE A 83 26.93 -29.48 -12.60
#